data_AF-A0AAW8XIS8-F1
#
_entry.id   AF-A0AAW8XIS8-F1
#
_cell.length_a   1.000
_cell.length_b   1.000
_cell.length_c   1.000
_cell.angle_alpha   90.00
_cell.angle_beta   90.00
_cell.angle_gamma   90.00
#
_symmetry.space_group_name_H-M   'P 1'
#
loop_
_entity.id
_entity.type
_entity.pdbx_description
1 polymer ?
#
loop_
_entity_poly.entity_id
_entity_poly.type
_entity_poly.pdbx_seq_one_letter_code
_entity_poly.pdbx_strand_id
1 'polypeptide(L)' 'MKSLDTLEVGQTVVILTNAGERLEGILVDKSDWSVGCPVVRVGDTLYGIGYQADIITTS' A
#
# COMPACT_ATOMS: atom_id res chain seq x y z
N MET A 1 8.79 3.61 8.45
CA MET A 1 7.79 3.85 7.40
C MET A 1 8.53 4.52 6.26
N LYS A 2 8.67 3.87 5.09
CA LYS A 2 9.27 4.56 3.92
C LYS A 2 8.28 5.63 3.47
N SER A 3 8.78 6.79 3.04
CA SER A 3 7.89 7.81 2.49
C SER A 3 7.24 7.28 1.21
N LEU A 4 5.93 7.39 1.10
CA LEU A 4 5.16 7.07 -0.11
C LEU A 4 5.62 7.94 -1.31
N ASP A 5 6.30 9.06 -1.05
CA ASP A 5 6.73 10.02 -2.05
C ASP A 5 7.61 9.39 -3.14
N THR A 6 8.42 8.39 -2.78
CA THR A 6 9.34 7.71 -3.71
C THR A 6 8.72 6.52 -4.44
N LEU A 7 7.44 6.21 -4.20
CA LEU A 7 6.75 5.10 -4.86
C LEU A 7 6.00 5.56 -6.09
N GLU A 8 5.88 4.65 -7.04
CA GLU A 8 5.12 4.84 -8.28
C GLU A 8 3.92 3.91 -8.34
N VAL A 9 2.82 4.39 -8.92
CA VAL A 9 1.67 3.53 -9.23
C VAL A 9 2.13 2.46 -10.23
N GLY A 10 1.76 1.21 -9.98
CA GLY A 10 2.23 0.04 -10.71
C GLY A 10 3.43 -0.66 -10.05
N GLN A 11 4.06 -0.06 -9.04
CA GLN A 11 5.15 -0.69 -8.31
C GLN A 11 4.67 -1.83 -7.40
N THR A 12 5.44 -2.92 -7.38
CA THR A 12 5.27 -4.01 -6.41
C THR A 12 5.77 -3.59 -5.03
N VAL A 13 4.93 -3.77 -4.02
CA VAL A 13 5.21 -3.44 -2.62
C VAL A 13 4.77 -4.58 -1.70
N VAL A 14 5.37 -4.64 -0.52
CA VAL A 14 4.93 -5.54 0.56
C VAL A 14 4.21 -4.73 1.62
N ILE A 15 2.99 -5.13 1.93
CA ILE A 15 2.17 -4.55 2.99
C ILE A 15 2.12 -5.47 4.22
N LEU A 16 1.93 -4.86 5.39
CA LEU A 16 1.60 -5.52 6.65
C LEU A 16 0.18 -5.14 7.04
N THR A 17 -0.74 -6.11 7.06
CA THR A 17 -2.14 -5.86 7.45
C THR A 17 -2.26 -5.66 8.96
N ASN A 18 -3.37 -5.08 9.42
CA ASN A 18 -3.68 -4.97 10.85
C ASN A 18 -3.82 -6.33 11.56
N ALA A 19 -4.07 -7.41 10.80
CA ALA A 19 -4.05 -8.77 11.31
C ALA A 19 -2.63 -9.35 11.48
N GLY A 20 -1.59 -8.61 11.05
CA GLY A 20 -0.19 -9.02 11.12
C GLY A 20 0.29 -9.82 9.90
N GLU A 21 -0.50 -9.89 8.83
CA GLU A 21 -0.16 -10.66 7.63
C GLU A 21 0.73 -9.84 6.69
N ARG A 22 1.72 -10.49 6.10
CA ARG A 22 2.58 -9.88 5.08
C ARG A 22 2.11 -10.31 3.69
N LEU A 23 1.75 -9.34 2.87
CA LEU A 23 1.20 -9.58 1.54
C LEU A 23 1.97 -8.77 0.50
N GLU A 24 2.23 -9.38 -0.65
CA GLU A 24 2.79 -8.69 -1.82
C GLU A 24 1.67 -8.20 -2.72
N GLY A 25 1.73 -6.95 -3.15
CA GLY A 25 0.71 -6.32 -3.97
C GLY A 25 1.25 -5.21 -4.85
N ILE A 26 0.37 -4.63 -5.65
CA ILE A 26 0.69 -3.52 -6.55
C ILE A 26 0.09 -2.24 -5.99
N LEU A 27 0.89 -1.18 -5.86
CA LEU A 27 0.38 0.16 -5.55
C LEU A 27 -0.47 0.65 -6.72
N VAL A 28 -1.78 0.82 -6.51
CA VAL A 28 -2.71 1.23 -7.57
C VAL A 28 -3.19 2.67 -7.42
N ASP A 29 -3.08 3.23 -6.22
CA ASP A 29 -3.42 4.62 -5.92
C ASP A 29 -2.39 5.21 -4.95
N LYS A 30 -1.90 6.41 -5.25
CA LYS A 30 -0.95 7.18 -4.43
C LYS A 30 -1.53 8.51 -3.96
N SER A 31 -2.86 8.62 -3.92
CA SER A 31 -3.54 9.81 -3.42
C SER A 31 -3.07 10.13 -2.00
N ASP A 32 -2.80 11.40 -1.75
CA ASP A 32 -2.53 11.86 -0.39
C ASP A 32 -3.82 11.90 0.43
N TRP A 33 -3.66 11.88 1.75
CA TRP A 33 -4.76 11.89 2.74
C TRP A 33 -5.73 13.07 2.61
N SER A 34 -5.41 14.10 1.83
CA SER A 34 -6.32 15.23 1.59
C SER A 34 -7.35 14.93 0.49
N VAL A 35 -7.09 13.93 -0.36
CA VAL A 35 -7.97 13.54 -1.47
C VAL A 35 -8.45 12.08 -1.34
N GLY A 36 -7.67 11.20 -0.70
CA GLY A 36 -8.01 9.78 -0.49
C GLY A 36 -6.96 9.07 0.37
N CYS A 37 -7.06 7.75 0.56
CA CYS A 37 -5.95 6.98 1.12
C CYS A 37 -5.20 6.26 -0.02
N PRO A 38 -3.86 6.10 0.06
CA PRO A 38 -3.15 5.26 -0.90
C PRO A 38 -3.70 3.83 -0.87
N VAL A 39 -3.69 3.14 -2.01
CA VAL A 39 -4.30 1.81 -2.13
C VAL A 39 -3.32 0.83 -2.76
N VAL A 40 -3.18 -0.33 -2.11
CA VAL A 40 -2.46 -1.49 -2.67
C VAL A 40 -3.47 -2.58 -3.00
N ARG A 41 -3.34 -3.16 -4.21
CA ARG A 41 -4.11 -4.32 -4.64
C ARG A 41 -3.32 -5.60 -4.44
N VAL A 42 -3.92 -6.56 -3.73
CA VAL A 42 -3.41 -7.92 -3.53
C VAL A 42 -4.45 -8.89 -4.10
N GLY A 43 -4.16 -9.50 -5.26
CA GLY A 43 -5.16 -10.26 -6.01
C GLY A 43 -6.37 -9.38 -6.37
N ASP A 44 -7.56 -9.78 -5.94
CA ASP A 44 -8.82 -9.04 -6.13
C ASP A 44 -9.18 -8.12 -4.94
N THR A 45 -8.36 -8.08 -3.89
CA THR A 45 -8.61 -7.29 -2.68
C THR A 45 -7.84 -5.97 -2.71
N LEU A 46 -8.50 -4.89 -2.30
CA LEU A 46 -7.89 -3.57 -2.14
C LEU A 46 -7.66 -3.26 -0.65
N TYR A 47 -6.47 -2.74 -0.34
CA TYR A 47 -6.07 -2.34 1.01
C TYR A 47 -5.74 -0.86 1.04
N GLY A 48 -6.49 -0.11 1.85
CA GLY A 48 -6.20 1.27 2.18
C GLY A 48 -4.99 1.37 3.10
N ILE A 49 -3.94 2.03 2.63
CA ILE A 49 -2.66 2.14 3.34
C ILE A 49 -2.75 3.21 4.43
N GLY A 50 -2.26 2.88 5.62
CA GLY A 50 -2.38 3.62 6.87
C GLY A 50 -3.76 3.53 7.54
N TYR A 51 -4.68 2.71 7.00
CA TYR A 51 -5.94 2.35 7.66
C TYR A 51 -6.07 0.83 7.85
N GLN A 52 -5.95 0.04 6.78
CA GLN A 52 -6.07 -1.42 6.80
C GLN A 52 -4.72 -2.14 6.83
N ALA A 53 -3.67 -1.50 6.30
CA ALA A 53 -2.32 -2.04 6.21
C ALA A 53 -1.28 -0.94 6.10
N ASP A 54 -0.01 -1.25 6.31
CA ASP A 54 1.12 -0.36 6.09
C ASP A 54 2.09 -0.92 5.05
N ILE A 55 2.68 -0.09 4.20
CA ILE A 55 3.78 -0.53 3.32
C ILE A 55 5.05 -0.68 4.15
N ILE A 56 5.62 -1.88 4.17
CA ILE A 56 6.81 -2.23 4.96
C ILE A 56 8.05 -2.52 4.12
N THR A 57 7.90 -2.85 2.83
CA THR A 57 9.02 -3.09 1.92
C THR A 57 8.63 -2.71 0.49
N THR A 58 9.64 -2.33 -0.29
CA THR A 58 9.55 -1.99 -1.70
C THR A 58 10.53 -2.91 -2.43
N SER A 59 10.07 -3.60 -3.46
CA SER A 59 10.97 -4.32 -4.38
C SER A 59 11.45 -3.41 -5.49
#